data_AF-A0A934E1V8-F1
#
_entry.id   AF-A0A934E1V8-F1
#
_cell.length_a   1.000
_cell.length_b   1.000
_cell.length_c   1.000
_cell.angle_alpha   90.00
_cell.angle_beta   90.00
_cell.angle_gamma   90.00
#
_symmetry.space_group_name_H-M   'P 1'
#
loop_
_entity.id
_entity.type
_entity.pdbx_description
1 polymer ?
#
loop_
_entity_poly.entity_id
_entity_poly.type
_entity_poly.pdbx_seq_one_letter_code
_entity_poly.pdbx_strand_id
1 'polypeptide(L)' 'MNHQVRVLEIAPEAKAADRPRALDGFAVSADTLEEARRATAARREAEGLVVRSLSFLAAGGLVAVVHPSTAPTKGGR' A
#
# COMPACT_ATOMS: atom_id res chain seq x y z
N MET A 1 16.34 -2.88 -9.02
CA MET A 1 16.24 -1.38 -8.96
C MET A 1 15.54 -0.95 -7.67
N ASN A 2 15.61 0.31 -7.22
CA ASN A 2 14.86 0.78 -6.04
C ASN A 2 13.67 1.64 -6.46
N HIS A 3 12.47 1.25 -6.03
CA HIS A 3 11.23 1.98 -6.28
C HIS A 3 10.77 2.67 -5.01
N GLN A 4 10.59 3.99 -5.06
CA GLN A 4 9.96 4.73 -3.96
C GLN A 4 8.47 4.48 -3.96
N VAL A 5 7.92 4.01 -2.85
CA VAL A 5 6.51 3.74 -2.66
C VAL A 5 5.91 4.80 -1.74
N ARG A 6 4.99 5.58 -2.29
CA ARG A 6 4.10 6.47 -1.53
C ARG A 6 2.87 5.69 -1.13
N VAL A 7 2.55 5.71 0.15
CA VAL A 7 1.38 5.00 0.67
C VAL A 7 0.32 6.03 1.00
N LEU A 8 -0.89 5.78 0.52
CA LEU A 8 -2.08 6.57 0.79
C LEU A 8 -3.08 5.67 1.51
N GLU A 9 -3.41 6.00 2.74
CA GLU A 9 -4.43 5.31 3.52
C GLU A 9 -5.78 5.99 3.34
N ILE A 10 -6.81 5.18 3.13
CA ILE A 10 -8.21 5.61 3.20
C ILE A 10 -8.83 4.95 4.42
N ALA A 11 -9.29 5.77 5.36
CA ALA A 11 -9.97 5.28 6.56
C ALA A 11 -11.23 4.47 6.16
N PRO A 12 -11.62 3.46 6.94
CA PRO A 12 -12.77 2.61 6.60
C PRO A 12 -14.08 3.40 6.61
N GLU A 13 -14.12 4.50 7.36
CA GLU A 13 -15.25 5.42 7.50
C GLU A 13 -15.18 6.60 6.52
N ALA A 14 -14.12 6.68 5.69
CA ALA A 14 -13.94 7.75 4.72
C ALA A 14 -15.00 7.66 3.62
N LYS A 15 -15.62 8.80 3.31
CA LYS A 15 -16.57 8.91 2.20
C LYS A 15 -15.80 9.00 0.89
N ALA A 16 -16.49 8.79 -0.24
CA ALA A 16 -15.88 8.89 -1.58
C ALA A 16 -15.25 10.27 -1.88
N ALA A 17 -15.68 11.33 -1.18
CA ALA A 17 -15.13 12.67 -1.30
C ALA A 17 -13.94 12.93 -0.33
N ASP A 18 -13.70 12.06 0.64
CA ASP A 18 -12.59 12.20 1.57
C ASP A 18 -11.26 11.93 0.86
N ARG A 19 -10.28 12.79 1.12
CA ARG A 19 -8.95 12.64 0.53
C ARG A 19 -8.20 11.53 1.25
N PRO A 20 -7.50 10.65 0.53
CA PRO A 20 -6.59 9.68 1.13
C PRO A 20 -5.53 10.41 1.97
N ARG A 21 -5.24 9.89 3.15
CA ARG A 21 -4.17 10.37 4.01
C ARG A 21 -2.85 9.78 3.55
N ALA A 22 -1.84 10.61 3.32
CA ALA A 22 -0.51 10.10 3.06
C ALA A 22 0.05 9.46 4.33
N LEU A 23 0.41 8.18 4.24
CA LEU A 23 1.28 7.52 5.21
C LEU A 23 2.74 7.75 4.81
N ASP A 24 3.66 7.52 5.76
CA ASP A 24 5.08 7.53 5.47
C ASP A 24 5.41 6.57 4.33
N GLY A 25 6.15 7.10 3.34
CA GLY A 25 6.61 6.33 2.21
C GLY A 25 7.72 5.35 2.60
N PHE A 26 7.93 4.33 1.78
CA PHE A 26 9.03 3.38 1.96
C PHE A 26 9.65 3.01 0.62
N ALA A 27 10.86 2.47 0.65
CA ALA A 27 11.53 1.97 -0.54
C ALA A 27 11.32 0.45 -0.66
N VAL A 28 11.10 -0.01 -1.89
CA VAL A 28 11.11 -1.44 -2.24
C VAL A 28 12.19 -1.67 -3.28
N SER A 29 13.07 -2.62 -3.01
CA SER A 29 14.02 -3.12 -4.01
C SER A 29 13.35 -4.21 -4.83
N ALA A 30 13.20 -3.98 -6.12
CA ALA A 30 12.65 -4.95 -7.07
C ALA A 30 13.24 -4.69 -8.46
N ASP A 31 13.37 -5.75 -9.26
CA ASP A 31 13.94 -5.63 -10.60
C ASP A 31 12.86 -5.40 -11.66
N THR A 32 11.62 -5.78 -11.33
CA THR A 32 10.45 -5.54 -12.17
C THR A 32 9.36 -4.74 -11.42
N LEU A 33 8.53 -4.05 -12.20
CA LEU A 33 7.35 -3.34 -11.68
C LEU A 33 6.38 -4.29 -10.99
N GLU A 34 6.23 -5.50 -11.51
CA GLU A 34 5.33 -6.50 -10.94
C GLU A 34 5.82 -7.01 -9.58
N GLU A 35 7.13 -7.23 -9.44
CA GLU A 35 7.74 -7.55 -8.15
C GLU A 35 7.60 -6.40 -7.15
N ALA A 36 7.79 -5.15 -7.59
CA ALA A 36 7.59 -3.98 -6.73
C ALA A 36 6.15 -3.92 -6.19
N ARG A 37 5.16 -4.24 -7.03
CA ARG A 37 3.75 -4.36 -6.63
C ARG A 37 3.54 -5.49 -5.63
N ARG A 38 4.05 -6.69 -5.89
CA ARG A 38 3.89 -7.84 -5.00
C ARG A 38 4.55 -7.61 -3.63
N ALA A 39 5.77 -7.10 -3.62
CA ALA A 39 6.48 -6.77 -2.38
C ALA A 39 5.79 -5.65 -1.59
N THR A 40 5.23 -4.65 -2.28
CA THR A 40 4.42 -3.61 -1.64
C THR A 40 3.16 -4.20 -1.02
N ALA A 41 2.41 -5.03 -1.76
CA ALA A 41 1.20 -5.67 -1.26
C ALA A 41 1.47 -6.56 -0.05
N ALA A 42 2.43 -7.48 -0.16
CA ALA A 42 2.79 -8.39 0.92
C ALA A 42 3.21 -7.67 2.20
N ARG A 43 3.99 -6.58 2.08
CA ARG A 43 4.40 -5.77 3.23
C ARG A 43 3.21 -5.07 3.88
N ARG A 44 2.30 -4.48 3.08
CA ARG A 44 1.10 -3.81 3.61
C ARG A 44 0.16 -4.79 4.27
N GLU A 45 -0.03 -5.97 3.69
CA GLU A 45 -0.83 -7.04 4.30
C GLU A 45 -0.24 -7.50 5.64
N ALA A 46 1.08 -7.62 5.75
CA ALA A 46 1.76 -7.94 7.02
C ALA A 46 1.59 -6.84 8.09
N GLU A 47 1.42 -5.57 7.68
CA GLU A 47 1.09 -4.44 8.55
C GLU A 47 -0.42 -4.37 8.88
N GLY A 48 -1.23 -5.33 8.42
CA GLY A 48 -2.67 -5.34 8.62
C GLY A 48 -3.42 -4.35 7.72
N LEU A 49 -2.82 -3.94 6.61
CA LEU A 49 -3.39 -3.02 5.63
C LEU A 49 -3.73 -3.77 4.33
N VAL A 50 -4.94 -3.60 3.82
CA VAL A 50 -5.39 -4.17 2.55
C VAL A 50 -5.11 -3.18 1.42
N VAL A 51 -4.38 -3.61 0.40
CA VAL A 51 -4.13 -2.79 -0.78
C VAL A 51 -5.34 -2.79 -1.70
N ARG A 52 -5.91 -1.62 -1.95
CA ARG A 52 -7.07 -1.41 -2.83
C ARG A 52 -6.68 -0.99 -4.24
N SER A 53 -5.58 -0.25 -4.39
CA SER A 53 -5.09 0.16 -5.71
C SER A 53 -3.58 0.38 -5.70
N LEU A 54 -2.92 0.02 -6.80
CA LEU A 54 -1.48 0.24 -7.02
C LEU A 54 -1.24 0.91 -8.37
N SER A 55 -0.82 2.17 -8.33
CA SER A 55 -0.56 2.98 -9.52
C SER A 55 0.92 3.35 -9.61
N PHE A 56 1.48 3.40 -10.82
CA PHE A 56 2.84 3.87 -11.05
C PHE A 56 2.83 5.35 -11.42
N LEU A 57 3.79 6.09 -10.87
CA LEU A 57 4.07 7.46 -11.25
C LEU A 57 5.10 7.46 -12.38
N ALA A 58 4.93 8.37 -13.34
CA ALA A 58 5.86 8.55 -14.46
C ALA A 58 7.31 8.84 -14.01
N ALA A 59 7.51 9.35 -12.80
CA ALA A 59 8.81 9.60 -12.19
C ALA A 59 9.48 8.36 -11.56
N GLY A 60 8.93 7.15 -11.75
CA GLY A 60 9.51 5.90 -11.24
C GLY A 60 9.09 5.51 -9.81
N GLY A 61 8.07 6.16 -9.27
CA GLY A 61 7.48 5.85 -7.96
C GLY A 61 6.23 4.96 -8.05
N LEU A 62 5.87 4.30 -6.96
CA LEU A 62 4.63 3.55 -6.80
C LEU A 62 3.71 4.29 -5.81
N VAL A 63 2.42 4.35 -6.10
CA VAL A 63 1.39 4.81 -5.17
C VAL A 63 0.53 3.62 -4.78
N ALA A 64 0.50 3.31 -3.50
CA ALA A 64 -0.34 2.27 -2.91
C ALA A 64 -1.48 2.91 -2.14
N VAL A 65 -2.71 2.70 -2.60
CA VAL A 65 -3.92 3.05 -1.85
C VAL A 65 -4.28 1.86 -0.99
N VAL A 66 -4.27 2.05 0.33
CA VAL A 66 -4.50 1.00 1.32
C VAL A 66 -5.64 1.37 2.26
N HIS A 67 -6.26 0.37 2.85
CA HIS A 67 -7.27 0.52 3.89
C HIS A 67 -6.87 -0.37 5.07
N PRO A 68 -7.16 0.02 6.31
CA PRO A 68 -6.96 -0.89 7.44
C PRO A 68 -7.83 -2.12 7.26
N SER A 69 -7.21 -3.29 7.40
CA SER A 69 -7.92 -4.55 7.40
C SER A 69 -8.79 -4.60 8.64
N THR A 70 -10.11 -4.58 8.46
CA THR A 70 -11.08 -4.85 9.54
C THR A 70 -11.21 -6.34 9.81
N ALA A 71 -10.53 -7.20 9.04
CA ALA A 71 -10.46 -8.60 9.34
C ALA A 71 -9.63 -8.76 10.63
N PRO A 72 -10.16 -9.44 11.67
CA PRO A 72 -9.33 -9.80 12.80
C PRO A 72 -8.18 -10.61 12.22
N THR A 73 -6.95 -10.10 12.36
CA THR A 73 -5.75 -10.92 12.19
C THR A 73 -6.02 -12.14 13.06
N LYS A 74 -6.22 -13.31 12.44
CA LYS A 74 -6.35 -14.59 13.16
C LYS A 74 -5.02 -14.84 13.86
N GLY A 75 -4.79 -14.16 14.96
CA GLY A 75 -3.86 -14.54 16.01
C GLY A 75 -4.64 -15.45 16.93
N GLY A 76 -4.26 -16.71 16.98
CA GLY A 76 -4.80 -17.63 17.98
C GLY A 76 -4.84 -19.08 17.51
N ARG A 77 -3.65 -19.68 17.46
CA ARG A 77 -3.31 -21.11 17.68
C ARG A 77 -4.35 -22.17 17.39
#